data_AF-A0A822G5R9-F1
#
_entry.id   AF-A0A822G5R9-F1
#
_cell.length_a   1.000
_cell.length_b   1.000
_cell.length_c   1.000
_cell.angle_alpha   90.00
_cell.angle_beta   90.00
_cell.angle_gamma   90.00
#
_symmetry.space_group_name_H-M   'P 1'
#
loop_
_entity.id
_entity.type
_entity.pdbx_description
1 polymer ?
#
loop_
_entity_poly.entity_id
_entity_poly.type
_entity_poly.pdbx_seq_one_letter_code
_entity_poly.pdbx_strand_id
1 'polypeptide(L)'
;TLVAYLPNATASGRSVNIIGPQMPSNAWVHVAFTWSAENRANLYTSSYLQRTSGEASLLNNARGDQNSSPMTITLGTYNGAANCEGIEGIPISQTFMGSLDEMFVFARELQDSDLKQIIKP
;
A
#
# COMPACT_ATOMS: atom_id res chain seq x y z
N THR A 1 -5.05 12.81 -1.87
CA THR A 1 -3.90 12.16 -2.55
C THR A 1 -3.82 10.73 -2.12
N LEU A 2 -3.46 9.81 -3.03
CA LEU A 2 -3.23 8.41 -2.66
C LEU A 2 -1.80 8.24 -2.13
N VAL A 3 -1.65 7.56 -0.99
CA VAL A 3 -0.35 7.24 -0.40
C VAL A 3 -0.31 5.78 -0.01
N ALA A 4 0.69 5.05 -0.49
CA ALA A 4 1.05 3.75 0.06
C ALA A 4 2.20 3.94 1.06
N TYR A 5 1.99 3.53 2.30
CA TYR A 5 2.97 3.64 3.38
C TYR A 5 3.48 2.27 3.77
N LEU A 6 4.80 2.12 3.79
CA LEU A 6 5.46 0.89 4.23
C LEU A 6 6.30 1.22 5.46
N PRO A 7 5.90 0.78 6.67
CA PRO A 7 6.72 0.98 7.86
C PRO A 7 7.97 0.10 7.80
N ASN A 8 9.11 0.61 8.29
CA ASN A 8 10.38 -0.13 8.43
C ASN A 8 10.81 -0.88 7.15
N ALA A 9 10.57 -0.28 5.98
CA ALA A 9 10.74 -0.91 4.69
C ALA A 9 12.13 -0.79 4.07
N THR A 10 13.06 -0.09 4.73
CA THR A 10 14.45 0.02 4.29
C THR A 10 15.38 -0.88 5.10
N ALA A 11 16.60 -1.12 4.60
CA ALA A 11 17.64 -1.84 5.34
C ALA A 11 18.02 -1.18 6.68
N SER A 12 17.81 0.13 6.82
CA SER A 12 18.03 0.88 8.07
C SER A 12 16.79 0.96 8.96
N GLY A 13 15.69 0.27 8.60
CA GLY A 13 14.45 0.27 9.36
C GLY A 13 13.65 1.57 9.23
N ARG A 14 13.85 2.36 8.16
CA ARG A 14 13.08 3.58 7.92
C ARG A 14 11.76 3.26 7.22
N SER A 15 10.74 4.07 7.46
CA SER A 15 9.47 4.00 6.73
C SER A 15 9.57 4.67 5.36
N VAL A 16 8.78 4.19 4.40
CA VAL A 16 8.72 4.68 3.02
C VAL A 16 7.31 5.15 2.70
N ASN A 17 7.19 6.36 2.15
CA ASN A 17 5.95 6.87 1.54
C ASN A 17 6.05 6.80 0.01
N ILE A 18 5.05 6.20 -0.63
CA ILE A 18 4.88 6.23 -2.08
C ILE A 18 3.67 7.09 -2.37
N ILE A 19 3.94 8.33 -2.79
CA ILE A 19 2.93 9.34 -3.07
C ILE A 19 2.47 9.17 -4.52
N GLY A 20 1.22 8.73 -4.69
CA GLY A 20 0.55 8.62 -5.97
C GLY A 20 -0.17 9.91 -6.39
N PRO A 21 -0.99 9.85 -7.44
CA PRO A 21 -1.74 11.01 -7.92
C PRO A 21 -2.85 11.44 -6.95
N GLN A 22 -3.42 12.61 -7.22
CA GLN A 22 -4.68 13.01 -6.62
C GLN A 22 -5.81 12.15 -7.19
N MET A 23 -6.58 11.51 -6.30
CA MET A 23 -7.72 10.68 -6.72
C MET A 23 -8.86 11.58 -7.20
N PRO A 24 -9.54 11.24 -8.32
CA PRO A 24 -10.73 11.93 -8.75
C PRO A 24 -11.88 11.70 -7.76
N SER A 25 -12.69 12.73 -7.54
CA SER A 25 -13.93 12.60 -6.75
C SER A 25 -15.01 11.88 -7.56
N ASN A 26 -15.81 11.04 -6.90
CA ASN A 26 -16.98 10.36 -7.47
C ASN A 26 -16.67 9.51 -8.72
N ALA A 27 -15.50 8.85 -8.76
CA ALA A 27 -15.14 7.93 -9.83
C ALA A 27 -14.50 6.67 -9.25
N TRP A 28 -14.76 5.53 -9.90
CA TRP A 28 -14.08 4.28 -9.57
C TRP A 28 -12.65 4.31 -10.10
N VAL A 29 -11.70 3.94 -9.23
CA VAL A 29 -10.29 3.81 -9.59
C VAL A 29 -9.80 2.49 -9.05
N HIS A 30 -9.27 1.65 -9.94
CA HIS A 30 -8.54 0.47 -9.49
C HIS A 30 -7.19 0.89 -8.94
N VAL A 31 -6.86 0.45 -7.72
CA VAL A 31 -5.58 0.73 -7.07
C VAL A 31 -4.88 -0.59 -6.82
N ALA A 32 -3.61 -0.68 -7.20
CA ALA A 32 -2.77 -1.82 -6.83
C ALA A 32 -1.45 -1.35 -6.24
N PHE A 33 -1.03 -2.06 -5.21
CA PHE A 33 0.29 -1.94 -4.63
C PHE A 33 0.98 -3.30 -4.77
N THR A 34 2.19 -3.30 -5.30
CA THR A 34 2.99 -4.52 -5.43
C THR A 34 4.33 -4.35 -4.76
N TRP A 35 4.92 -5.48 -4.34
CA TRP A 35 6.26 -5.50 -3.79
C TRP A 35 6.94 -6.84 -4.05
N SER A 36 8.22 -6.77 -4.42
CA SER A 36 9.17 -7.88 -4.29
C SER A 36 10.55 -7.38 -3.87
N ALA A 37 11.42 -8.29 -3.44
CA ALA A 37 12.80 -7.96 -3.13
C ALA A 37 13.58 -7.45 -4.36
N GLU A 38 13.20 -7.88 -5.57
CA GLU A 38 13.87 -7.49 -6.81
C GLU A 38 13.30 -6.18 -7.39
N ASN A 39 11.98 -6.11 -7.57
CA ASN A 39 11.31 -4.98 -8.23
C ASN A 39 10.90 -3.86 -7.27
N ARG A 40 11.14 -4.06 -5.97
CA ARG A 40 10.80 -3.12 -4.89
C ARG A 40 9.31 -2.78 -4.88
N ALA A 41 8.94 -1.68 -4.23
CA ALA A 41 7.56 -1.30 -4.05
C ALA A 41 7.04 -0.46 -5.21
N ASN A 42 5.90 -0.84 -5.78
CA ASN A 42 5.29 -0.16 -6.92
C ASN A 42 3.82 0.18 -6.62
N LEU A 43 3.39 1.38 -7.03
CA LEU A 43 2.02 1.86 -6.90
C LEU A 43 1.42 2.07 -8.28
N TYR A 44 0.26 1.47 -8.50
CA TYR A 44 -0.48 1.51 -9.75
C TYR A 44 -1.88 2.08 -9.54
N THR A 45 -2.36 2.82 -10.53
CA THR A 45 -3.76 3.22 -10.63
C THR A 45 -4.26 2.91 -12.03
N SER A 46 -5.40 2.23 -12.14
CA SER A 46 -5.99 1.80 -13.42
C SER A 46 -4.98 1.06 -14.33
N SER A 47 -4.15 0.19 -13.74
CA SER A 47 -3.06 -0.58 -14.39
C SER A 47 -1.88 0.24 -14.93
N TYR A 48 -1.83 1.55 -14.66
CA TYR A 48 -0.66 2.38 -14.99
C TYR A 48 0.23 2.55 -13.76
N LEU A 49 1.52 2.25 -13.91
CA LEU A 49 2.52 2.52 -12.89
C LEU A 49 2.56 4.03 -12.61
N GLN A 50 2.29 4.40 -11.37
CA GLN A 50 2.33 5.79 -10.91
C GLN A 50 3.67 6.13 -10.30
N ARG A 51 4.20 5.22 -9.45
CA ARG A 51 5.45 5.47 -8.74
C ARG A 51 6.10 4.15 -8.29
N THR A 52 7.42 4.15 -8.29
CA THR A 52 8.26 3.11 -7.69
C THR A 52 9.03 3.70 -6.51
N SER A 53 9.21 2.93 -5.44
CA SER A 53 10.20 3.23 -4.41
C SER A 53 11.35 2.23 -4.47
N GLY A 54 12.53 2.70 -4.89
CA GLY A 54 13.75 1.90 -4.87
C GLY A 54 14.29 1.63 -3.47
N GLU A 55 13.86 2.41 -2.47
CA GLU A 55 14.34 2.31 -1.07
C GLU A 55 13.62 1.21 -0.28
N ALA A 56 12.44 0.77 -0.73
CA ALA A 56 11.63 -0.26 -0.08
C ALA A 56 12.24 -1.66 -0.26
N SER A 57 13.40 -1.87 0.33
CA SER A 57 14.20 -3.07 0.16
C SER A 57 13.75 -4.27 0.99
N LEU A 58 12.90 -4.04 1.99
CA LEU A 58 12.36 -5.06 2.89
C LEU A 58 10.87 -4.79 3.14
N LEU A 59 10.09 -5.84 3.42
CA LEU A 59 8.81 -5.73 4.11
C LEU A 59 9.01 -6.26 5.51
N ASN A 60 9.52 -5.42 6.40
CA ASN A 60 9.56 -5.79 7.80
C ASN A 60 8.24 -5.39 8.45
N ASN A 61 7.47 -6.38 8.93
CA ASN A 61 6.41 -6.07 9.87
C ASN A 61 7.08 -5.38 11.05
N ALA A 62 6.74 -4.13 11.32
CA ALA A 62 7.36 -3.26 12.34
C ALA A 62 7.30 -3.80 13.80
N ARG A 63 7.02 -5.09 13.98
CA ARG A 63 6.60 -5.76 15.21
C ARG A 63 7.51 -6.90 15.67
N GLY A 64 8.53 -7.31 14.92
CA GLY A 64 9.58 -8.27 15.35
C GLY A 64 9.09 -9.68 15.72
N ASP A 65 10.03 -10.59 16.01
CA ASP A 65 9.78 -12.04 16.22
C ASP A 65 9.04 -12.40 17.51
N GLN A 66 8.75 -11.41 18.37
CA GLN A 66 8.17 -11.60 19.71
C GLN A 66 6.67 -11.26 19.77
N ASN A 67 6.02 -11.00 18.64
CA ASN A 67 4.63 -10.58 18.61
C ASN A 67 3.69 -11.73 18.22
N SER A 68 2.84 -12.15 19.16
CA SER A 68 1.84 -13.20 18.99
C SER A 68 0.51 -12.70 18.38
N SER A 69 0.41 -11.41 18.04
CA SER A 69 -0.81 -10.87 17.45
C SER A 69 -0.97 -11.32 16.00
N PRO A 70 -2.17 -11.77 15.58
CA PRO A 70 -2.42 -12.14 14.20
C PRO A 70 -2.24 -10.94 13.27
N MET A 71 -1.80 -11.20 12.03
CA MET A 71 -1.80 -10.17 10.98
C MET A 71 -3.24 -9.76 10.70
N THR A 72 -3.51 -8.46 10.81
CA THR A 72 -4.84 -7.90 10.53
C THR A 72 -4.80 -7.00 9.31
N ILE A 73 -5.78 -7.15 8.43
CA ILE A 73 -6.08 -6.17 7.39
C ILE A 73 -7.24 -5.31 7.90
N THR A 74 -7.09 -4.00 7.88
CA THR A 74 -8.18 -3.07 8.21
C THR A 74 -8.55 -2.28 6.96
N LEU A 75 -9.85 -2.18 6.71
CA LEU A 75 -10.41 -1.40 5.61
C LEU A 75 -11.26 -0.28 6.20
N GLY A 76 -11.31 0.86 5.51
CA GLY A 76 -12.19 1.95 5.91
C GLY A 76 -11.64 2.83 7.03
N THR A 77 -10.93 2.28 8.01
CA THR A 77 -10.39 3.07 9.15
C THR A 77 -9.04 2.53 9.56
N TYR A 78 -8.14 3.41 10.00
CA TYR A 78 -6.90 2.99 10.63
C TYR A 78 -7.12 2.65 12.12
N ASN A 79 -6.81 1.43 12.55
CA ASN A 79 -7.03 0.96 13.93
C ASN A 79 -5.76 0.94 14.81
N GLY A 80 -4.83 1.87 14.61
CA GLY A 80 -3.76 2.15 15.58
C GLY A 80 -2.69 1.06 15.76
N ALA A 81 -2.67 0.00 14.95
CA ALA A 81 -1.81 -1.17 15.18
C ALA A 81 -0.34 -1.01 14.72
N ALA A 82 0.15 0.15 14.33
CA ALA A 82 1.58 0.35 14.12
C ALA A 82 1.97 1.82 14.32
N ASN A 83 3.25 2.05 14.51
CA ASN A 83 3.85 3.36 14.70
C ASN A 83 3.88 4.09 13.32
N CYS A 84 2.71 4.38 12.74
CA CYS A 84 2.53 5.11 11.49
C CYS A 84 2.79 6.60 11.65
N GLU A 85 3.73 6.97 12.53
CA GLU A 85 4.27 8.31 12.58
C GLU A 85 5.03 8.55 11.27
N GLY A 86 4.65 9.60 10.53
CA GLY A 86 5.28 9.95 9.27
C GLY A 86 4.62 9.41 7.99
N ILE A 87 3.33 9.06 7.99
CA ILE A 87 2.58 9.02 6.73
C ILE A 87 2.49 10.45 6.19
N GLU A 88 3.13 10.71 5.05
CA GLU A 88 3.23 12.06 4.51
C GLU A 88 1.89 12.49 3.91
N GLY A 89 1.39 13.65 4.35
CA GLY A 89 0.20 14.27 3.76
C GLY A 89 -1.15 13.61 4.08
N ILE A 90 -1.21 12.62 4.99
CA ILE A 90 -2.46 12.00 5.44
C ILE A 90 -2.58 12.04 6.97
N PRO A 91 -3.62 12.70 7.52
CA PRO A 91 -3.90 12.62 8.94
C PRO A 91 -4.34 11.20 9.33
N ILE A 92 -3.61 10.56 10.24
CA ILE A 92 -3.79 9.15 10.66
C ILE A 92 -5.11 8.85 11.37
N SER A 93 -5.91 9.87 11.71
CA SER A 93 -7.24 9.75 12.32
C SER A 93 -8.39 9.70 11.30
N GLN A 94 -8.09 9.71 9.99
CA GLN A 94 -9.13 9.73 8.97
C GLN A 94 -9.72 8.35 8.69
N THR A 95 -11.04 8.35 8.51
CA THR A 95 -11.81 7.23 7.97
C THR A 95 -11.99 7.46 6.48
N PHE A 96 -11.82 6.42 5.68
CA PHE A 96 -12.11 6.41 4.26
C PHE A 96 -13.58 6.75 4.01
N MET A 97 -13.82 7.75 3.18
CA MET A 97 -15.16 8.19 2.78
C MET A 97 -15.36 7.86 1.31
N GLY A 98 -16.03 6.74 1.03
CA GLY A 98 -16.26 6.27 -0.32
C GLY A 98 -16.82 4.85 -0.35
N SER A 99 -16.74 4.21 -1.52
CA SER A 99 -17.08 2.80 -1.70
C SER A 99 -15.82 2.02 -2.06
N LEU A 100 -15.76 0.76 -1.63
CA LEU A 100 -14.73 -0.21 -1.99
C LEU A 100 -15.43 -1.41 -2.64
N ASP A 101 -14.80 -1.99 -3.66
CA ASP A 101 -15.26 -3.22 -4.30
C ASP A 101 -14.03 -4.06 -4.71
N GLU A 102 -14.23 -5.37 -4.86
CA GLU A 102 -13.25 -6.37 -5.29
C GLU A 102 -11.86 -6.23 -4.63
N MET A 103 -11.78 -6.51 -3.31
CA MET A 103 -10.48 -6.55 -2.60
C MET A 103 -9.78 -7.90 -2.77
N PHE A 104 -8.50 -7.85 -3.19
CA PHE A 104 -7.63 -9.02 -3.30
C PHE A 104 -6.31 -8.83 -2.57
N VAL A 105 -5.75 -9.95 -2.10
CA VAL A 105 -4.40 -10.03 -1.52
C VAL A 105 -3.70 -11.23 -2.13
N PHE A 106 -2.48 -11.02 -2.64
CA PHE A 106 -1.69 -12.05 -3.30
C PHE A 106 -0.40 -12.31 -2.52
N ALA A 107 0.02 -13.57 -2.46
CA ALA A 107 1.27 -14.00 -1.83
C ALA A 107 2.51 -13.84 -2.74
N ARG A 108 2.35 -13.17 -3.89
CA ARG A 108 3.39 -12.88 -4.86
C ARG A 108 3.22 -11.47 -5.41
N GLU A 109 4.30 -10.92 -5.95
CA GLU A 109 4.18 -9.73 -6.79
C GLU A 109 3.38 -10.06 -8.06
N LEU A 110 2.40 -9.21 -8.34
CA LEU A 110 1.70 -9.20 -9.61
C LEU A 110 2.51 -8.39 -10.64
N GLN A 111 2.56 -8.91 -11.86
CA GLN A 111 3.14 -8.21 -13.00
C GLN A 111 2.08 -7.32 -13.66
N ASP A 112 2.50 -6.37 -14.50
CA ASP A 112 1.60 -5.49 -15.25
C ASP A 112 0.53 -6.26 -16.05
N SER A 113 0.87 -7.44 -16.57
CA SER A 113 -0.07 -8.31 -17.28
C SER A 113 -1.14 -8.92 -16.37
N ASP A 114 -0.78 -9.27 -15.13
CA ASP A 114 -1.75 -9.75 -14.14
C ASP A 114 -2.74 -8.63 -13.78
N LEU A 115 -2.21 -7.42 -13.53
CA LEU A 115 -3.03 -6.25 -13.14
C LEU A 115 -4.07 -5.91 -14.21
N LYS A 116 -3.68 -5.94 -15.49
CA LYS A 116 -4.60 -5.69 -16.60
C LYS A 116 -5.71 -6.73 -16.73
N GLN A 117 -5.50 -7.96 -16.24
CA GLN A 117 -6.53 -9.00 -16.25
C GLN A 117 -7.51 -8.86 -15.07
N ILE A 118 -7.05 -8.32 -13.94
CA ILE A 118 -7.87 -8.11 -12.75
C ILE A 118 -8.80 -6.92 -12.94
N ILE A 119 -8.35 -5.88 -13.65
CA ILE A 119 -9.24 -4.77 -14.04
C ILE A 119 -10.24 -5.28 -15.07
N LYS A 120 -11.46 -5.56 -14.63
CA LYS A 120 -12.60 -5.74 -15.52
C LYS A 120 -13.11 -4.35 -15.96
N PRO A 121 -13.42 -4.16 -17.24
CA PRO A 121 -14.09 -2.95 -17.73
C PRO A 121 -15.52 -2.81 -17.17
#